data_AF-A0A9X2ETD4-F1
#
_entry.id   AF-A0A9X2ETD4-F1
#
_cell.length_a   1.000
_cell.length_b   1.000
_cell.length_c   1.000
_cell.angle_alpha   90.00
_cell.angle_beta   90.00
_cell.angle_gamma   90.00
#
_symmetry.space_group_name_H-M   'P 1'
#
loop_
_entity.id
_entity.type
_entity.pdbx_description
1 polymer ?
#
loop_
_entity_poly.entity_id
_entity_poly.type
_entity_poly.pdbx_seq_one_letter_code
_entity_poly.pdbx_strand_id
1 'polypeptide(L)'
;NIARADYQHEILNWQHHWQVTVFVECKTPEGERYSESTEFEAYGVRLNDLAELVRPELDNIQNQANPNHYKDHGWQAEILPNRKQEKGKAA
;
A
#
# COMPACT_ATOMS: atom_id res chain seq x y z
N ASN A 1 23.50 -13.60 1.98
CA ASN A 1 23.02 -13.10 0.68
C ASN A 1 23.03 -11.58 0.76
N ILE A 2 24.16 -10.94 0.38
CA ILE A 2 24.48 -9.53 0.69
C ILE A 2 23.51 -8.58 -0.04
N ALA A 3 23.19 -8.85 -1.30
CA ALA A 3 22.27 -8.06 -2.10
C ALA A 3 20.84 -7.93 -1.49
N ARG A 4 20.36 -8.97 -0.79
CA ARG A 4 19.06 -8.91 -0.11
C ARG A 4 19.10 -7.98 1.11
N ALA A 5 20.22 -7.95 1.84
CA ALA A 5 20.39 -7.09 3.00
C ALA A 5 20.54 -5.61 2.58
N ASP A 6 21.28 -5.35 1.50
CA ASP A 6 21.44 -4.00 0.94
C ASP A 6 20.08 -3.45 0.45
N TYR A 7 19.30 -4.27 -0.25
CA TYR A 7 17.97 -3.88 -0.72
C TYR A 7 16.99 -3.60 0.43
N GLN A 8 17.05 -4.40 1.51
CA GLN A 8 16.26 -4.13 2.72
C GLN A 8 16.68 -2.81 3.39
N HIS A 9 17.99 -2.52 3.44
CA HIS A 9 18.50 -1.27 3.99
C HIS A 9 18.03 -0.06 3.17
N GLU A 10 18.02 -0.13 1.84
CA GLU A 10 17.54 0.94 0.96
C GLU A 10 16.03 1.17 1.11
N ILE A 11 15.23 0.10 1.11
CA ILE A 11 13.77 0.17 1.32
C ILE A 11 13.44 0.87 2.64
N LEU A 12 14.13 0.50 3.73
CA LEU A 12 13.82 0.98 5.06
C LEU A 12 14.27 2.42 5.32
N ASN A 13 15.40 2.83 4.74
CA ASN A 13 16.04 4.10 5.10
C ASN A 13 15.86 5.23 4.07
N TRP A 14 15.51 4.92 2.82
CA TRP A 14 15.36 5.92 1.77
C TRP A 14 13.91 6.33 1.56
N GLN A 15 13.74 7.51 0.97
CA GLN A 15 12.46 8.00 0.50
C GLN A 15 12.18 7.43 -0.88
N HIS A 16 10.94 6.96 -1.09
CA HIS A 16 10.52 6.36 -2.35
C HIS A 16 9.23 7.00 -2.86
N HIS A 17 8.86 6.64 -4.10
CA HIS A 17 7.52 6.83 -4.64
C HIS A 17 6.78 5.51 -4.42
N TRP A 18 5.69 5.55 -3.67
CA TRP A 18 4.90 4.38 -3.29
C TRP A 18 3.55 4.39 -3.98
N GLN A 19 3.11 3.22 -4.45
CA GLN A 19 1.70 2.88 -4.60
C GLN A 19 1.28 2.16 -3.32
N VAL A 20 0.25 2.65 -2.64
CA VAL A 20 -0.26 2.05 -1.41
C VAL A 20 -1.69 1.58 -1.64
N THR A 21 -1.98 0.33 -1.31
CA THR A 21 -3.33 -0.22 -1.29
C THR A 21 -3.72 -0.48 0.17
N VAL A 22 -4.80 0.13 0.62
CA VAL A 22 -5.39 -0.10 1.95
C VAL A 22 -6.65 -0.91 1.76
N PHE A 23 -6.83 -1.97 2.54
CA PHE A 23 -7.92 -2.92 2.33
C PHE A 23 -8.52 -3.44 3.64
N VAL A 24 -9.77 -3.90 3.55
CA VAL A 24 -10.50 -4.61 4.59
C VAL A 24 -10.95 -5.93 4.03
N GLU A 25 -10.84 -6.97 4.85
CA GLU A 25 -11.31 -8.31 4.54
C GLU A 25 -12.65 -8.56 5.21
N CYS A 26 -13.62 -9.01 4.42
CA CYS A 26 -14.97 -9.26 4.84
C CYS A 26 -15.39 -10.70 4.50
N LYS A 27 -16.34 -11.22 5.28
CA LYS A 27 -16.94 -12.53 5.06
C LYS A 27 -18.44 -12.47 5.32
N THR A 28 -19.24 -12.87 4.33
CA THR A 28 -20.70 -12.94 4.45
C THR A 28 -21.13 -14.04 5.43
N PRO A 29 -22.39 -14.03 5.93
CA PRO A 29 -22.93 -15.10 6.76
C PRO A 29 -22.91 -16.47 6.07
N GLU A 30 -23.06 -16.50 4.75
CA GLU A 30 -23.01 -17.71 3.91
C GLU A 30 -21.57 -18.22 3.71
N GLY A 31 -20.59 -17.40 4.09
CA GLY A 31 -19.18 -17.76 4.14
C GLY A 31 -18.35 -17.29 2.95
N GLU A 32 -18.94 -16.53 2.03
CA GLU A 32 -18.23 -15.90 0.91
C GLU A 32 -17.27 -14.83 1.43
N ARG A 33 -16.06 -14.78 0.87
CA ARG A 33 -15.05 -13.76 1.21
C ARG A 33 -15.02 -12.70 0.13
N TYR A 34 -14.92 -11.45 0.57
CA TYR A 34 -14.71 -10.32 -0.31
C TYR A 34 -13.81 -9.28 0.37
N SER A 35 -13.26 -8.38 -0.42
CA SER A 35 -12.39 -7.30 0.05
C SER A 35 -12.82 -5.98 -0.54
N GLU A 36 -12.83 -4.94 0.29
CA GLU A 36 -12.94 -3.56 -0.17
C GLU A 36 -11.57 -2.91 -0.03
N SER A 37 -11.21 -2.01 -0.95
CA SER A 37 -9.89 -1.37 -0.95
C SER A 37 -9.92 0.05 -1.54
N THR A 38 -8.96 0.86 -1.11
CA THR A 38 -8.62 2.16 -1.69
C THR A 38 -7.14 2.20 -1.99
N GLU A 39 -6.76 3.06 -2.94
CA GLU A 39 -5.41 3.18 -3.45
C GLU A 39 -4.97 4.64 -3.47
N PHE A 40 -3.73 4.90 -3.08
CA PHE A 40 -3.12 6.23 -3.18
C PHE A 40 -1.63 6.16 -3.44
N GLU A 41 -1.09 7.24 -4.01
CA GLU A 41 0.34 7.40 -4.22
C GLU A 41 0.97 8.30 -3.15
N ALA A 42 2.16 7.93 -2.67
CA ALA A 42 2.93 8.74 -1.72
C ALA A 42 4.35 8.99 -2.26
N TYR A 43 4.71 10.26 -2.42
CA TYR A 43 5.97 10.68 -3.04
C TYR A 43 6.96 11.19 -2.00
N GLY A 44 8.19 10.67 -2.03
CA GLY A 44 9.26 11.16 -1.14
C GLY A 44 9.08 10.72 0.31
N VAL A 45 8.45 9.57 0.53
CA VAL A 45 8.08 9.06 1.87
C VAL A 45 8.93 7.84 2.23
N ARG A 46 9.35 7.71 3.49
CA ARG A 46 10.02 6.49 3.97
C ARG A 46 8.98 5.43 4.34
N LEU A 47 9.33 4.15 4.28
CA LEU A 47 8.41 3.05 4.61
C LEU A 47 7.76 3.22 6.00
N ASN A 48 8.53 3.63 7.01
CA ASN A 48 8.02 3.79 8.38
C ASN A 48 6.99 4.94 8.51
N ASP A 49 7.02 5.91 7.60
CA ASP A 49 6.13 7.07 7.62
C ASP A 49 4.81 6.78 6.87
N LEU A 50 4.72 5.68 6.11
CA LEU A 50 3.50 5.29 5.39
C LEU A 50 2.33 4.97 6.34
N ALA A 51 2.62 4.46 7.54
CA ALA A 51 1.57 4.10 8.50
C ALA A 51 0.69 5.31 8.88
N GLU A 52 1.26 6.52 8.95
CA GLU A 52 0.51 7.73 9.24
C GLU A 52 -0.42 8.13 8.08
N LEU A 53 -0.01 7.85 6.84
CA LEU A 53 -0.80 8.12 5.64
C LEU A 53 -1.90 7.08 5.41
N VAL A 54 -1.64 5.82 5.80
CA VAL A 54 -2.60 4.72 5.69
C VAL A 54 -3.78 4.88 6.64
N ARG A 55 -3.55 5.41 7.86
CA ARG A 55 -4.56 5.40 8.91
C ARG A 55 -5.86 6.13 8.54
N PRO A 56 -5.84 7.36 7.97
CA PRO A 56 -7.07 8.02 7.53
C PRO A 56 -7.83 7.26 6.44
N GLU A 57 -7.10 6.66 5.50
CA GLU A 57 -7.70 5.84 4.44
C GLU A 57 -8.34 4.59 5.03
N LEU A 58 -7.65 3.91 5.95
CA LEU A 58 -8.16 2.74 6.64
C LEU A 58 -9.44 3.07 7.43
N ASP A 59 -9.44 4.15 8.20
CA ASP A 59 -10.61 4.61 8.95
C ASP A 59 -11.78 4.86 7.99
N ASN A 60 -11.53 5.46 6.82
CA ASN A 60 -12.55 5.71 5.82
C ASN A 60 -13.18 4.40 5.30
N ILE A 61 -12.37 3.43 4.87
CA ILE A 61 -12.92 2.20 4.28
C ILE A 61 -13.53 1.28 5.34
N GLN A 62 -12.99 1.26 6.56
CA GLN A 62 -13.60 0.52 7.67
C GLN A 62 -14.99 1.07 8.01
N ASN A 63 -15.20 2.38 7.94
CA ASN A 63 -16.51 3.00 8.17
C ASN A 63 -17.52 2.70 7.04
N GLN A 64 -17.06 2.34 5.84
CA GLN A 64 -17.90 1.96 4.71
C GLN A 64 -18.24 0.45 4.72
N ALA A 65 -17.36 -0.36 5.31
CA ALA A 65 -17.54 -1.80 5.40
C ALA A 65 -18.76 -2.19 6.24
N ASN A 66 -19.44 -3.26 5.83
CA ASN A 66 -20.52 -3.82 6.63
C ASN A 66 -19.96 -4.40 7.96
N PRO A 67 -20.37 -3.89 9.13
CA PRO A 67 -19.79 -4.30 10.41
C PRO A 67 -20.07 -5.77 10.76
N ASN A 68 -21.11 -6.38 10.20
CA ASN A 68 -21.39 -7.80 10.39
C ASN A 68 -20.49 -8.71 9.56
N HIS A 69 -19.92 -8.18 8.47
CA HIS A 69 -19.08 -8.94 7.56
C HIS A 69 -17.59 -8.76 7.85
N TYR A 70 -17.20 -7.65 8.47
CA TYR A 70 -15.80 -7.34 8.78
C TYR A 70 -15.05 -8.48 9.50
N LYS A 71 -13.82 -8.76 9.08
CA LYS A 71 -12.93 -9.77 9.68
C LYS A 71 -11.55 -9.22 10.00
N ASP A 72 -10.93 -8.54 9.04
CA ASP A 72 -9.57 -8.03 9.20
C ASP A 72 -9.34 -6.81 8.32
N HIS A 73 -8.17 -6.19 8.45
CA HIS A 73 -7.72 -5.12 7.58
C HIS A 73 -6.21 -5.12 7.43
N GLY A 74 -5.72 -4.43 6.41
CA GLY A 74 -4.30 -4.28 6.18
C GLY A 74 -4.00 -3.25 5.12
N TRP A 75 -2.72 -3.16 4.81
CA TRP A 75 -2.24 -2.39 3.68
C TRP A 75 -1.01 -3.06 3.09
N GLN A 76 -0.80 -2.80 1.81
CA GLN A 76 0.40 -3.19 1.08
C GLN A 76 0.96 -1.97 0.34
N ALA A 77 2.26 -1.97 0.10
CA ALA A 77 2.92 -0.91 -0.63
C ALA A 77 3.92 -1.47 -1.64
N GLU A 78 3.95 -0.85 -2.81
CA GLU A 78 4.88 -1.15 -3.91
C GLU A 78 5.69 0.11 -4.23
N ILE A 79 7.00 -0.04 -4.42
CA ILE A 79 7.85 1.06 -4.88
C ILE A 79 7.62 1.24 -6.38
N LEU A 80 7.08 2.39 -6.75
CA LEU A 80 6.94 2.77 -8.15
C LEU A 80 8.26 3.33 -8.69
N PRO A 81 8.58 3.05 -9.97
CA PRO A 81 9.73 3.66 -10.61
C PRO A 81 9.54 5.17 -10.67
N ASN A 82 10.54 5.93 -10.20
CA ASN A 82 10.57 7.37 -10.40
C ASN A 82 10.38 7.67 -11.90
N ARG A 83 9.41 8.53 -12.23
CA ARG A 83 8.94 8.86 -13.59
C ARG A 83 9.99 9.52 -14.52
N LYS A 84 11.29 9.36 -14.26
CA LYS A 84 12.42 9.82 -15.07
C LYS A 84 13.28 8.64 -15.58
N GLN A 85 12.71 7.78 -16.41
CA GLN A 85 13.46 7.06 -17.46
C GLN A 85 12.63 6.85 -18.75
N GLU A 86 11.84 7.84 -19.16
CA GLU A 86 11.55 8.04 -20.59
C GLU A 86 12.49 9.12 -21.14
N LYS A 87 13.79 8.83 -21.15
CA LYS A 87 14.71 9.54 -22.04
C LYS A 87 14.84 8.74 -23.32
N GLY A 88 14.04 9.12 -24.31
CA GLY A 88 14.35 9.05 -25.74
C GLY A 88 14.81 7.71 -26.30
N LYS A 89 13.87 6.95 -26.87
CA LYS A 89 14.10 6.34 -28.19
C LYS A 89 13.07 6.91 -29.17
N ALA A 90 13.30 8.17 -29.55
CA ALA A 90 12.83 8.74 -30.80
C ALA A 90 14.07 9.18 -31.56
N ALA A 91 14.54 8.31 -32.45
CA ALA A 91 15.31 8.57 -33.68
C ALA A 91 15.63 7.21 -34.31
#